data_AF-A0A0M4EM10-F1
#
_entry.id   AF-A0A0M4EM10-F1
#
_cell.length_a   1.000
_cell.length_b   1.000
_cell.length_c   1.000
_cell.angle_alpha   90.00
_cell.angle_beta   90.00
_cell.angle_gamma   90.00
#
_symmetry.space_group_name_H-M   'P 1'
#
loop_
_entity.id
_entity.type
_entity.pdbx_description
1 polymer ?
#
loop_
_entity_poly.entity_id
_entity_poly.type
_entity_poly.pdbx_seq_one_letter_code
_entity_poly.pdbx_strand_id
1 'polypeptide(L)'
;MGHPELEFSAIPKLYGPENFWHWRMLLVSYLDAAELWKDDHPRENAHAKFILLASLRADVIDVAFDQMTPKQIFKNLDERLRPF
;
A
#
# COMPACT_ATOMS: atom_id res chain seq x y z
N MET A 1 -3.66 -26.01 5.93
CA MET A 1 -3.62 -25.77 4.47
C MET A 1 -2.64 -24.63 4.27
N GLY A 2 -1.57 -24.82 3.51
CA GLY A 2 -0.57 -23.78 3.29
C GLY A 2 -1.23 -22.61 2.56
N HIS A 3 -1.18 -21.42 3.13
CA HIS A 3 -1.53 -20.22 2.38
C HIS A 3 -0.55 -20.14 1.20
N PRO A 4 -1.01 -20.04 -0.06
CA PRO A 4 -0.11 -19.73 -1.15
C PRO A 4 0.62 -18.45 -0.77
N GLU A 5 1.95 -18.50 -0.65
CA GLU A 5 2.75 -17.32 -0.36
C GLU A 5 2.49 -16.31 -1.49
N LEU A 6 1.81 -15.21 -1.17
CA LEU A 6 1.62 -14.15 -2.13
C LEU A 6 2.98 -13.51 -2.41
N GLU A 7 3.35 -13.42 -3.67
CA GLU A 7 4.60 -12.80 -4.06
C GLU A 7 4.47 -11.27 -4.06
N PHE A 8 5.23 -10.59 -3.18
CA PHE A 8 5.24 -9.12 -3.11
C PHE A 8 5.63 -8.48 -4.46
N SER A 9 6.49 -9.12 -5.24
CA SER A 9 6.91 -8.69 -6.58
C SER A 9 5.77 -8.60 -7.60
N ALA A 10 4.63 -9.26 -7.34
CA ALA A 10 3.45 -9.15 -8.19
C ALA A 10 2.72 -7.81 -8.03
N ILE A 11 2.95 -7.07 -6.93
CA ILE A 11 2.34 -5.75 -6.72
C ILE A 11 3.05 -4.74 -7.63
N PRO A 12 2.35 -4.12 -8.61
CA PRO A 12 2.96 -3.09 -9.44
C PRO A 12 3.32 -1.88 -8.59
N LYS A 13 4.42 -1.21 -8.90
CA LYS A 13 4.74 0.06 -8.24
C LYS A 13 3.65 1.08 -8.56
N LEU A 14 3.05 1.68 -7.53
CA LEU A 14 2.10 2.78 -7.72
C LEU A 14 2.82 3.94 -8.40
N TYR A 15 2.31 4.37 -9.55
CA TYR A 15 2.92 5.43 -10.33
C TYR A 15 1.98 6.60 -10.64
N GLY A 16 0.68 6.43 -10.44
CA GLY A 16 -0.29 7.48 -10.74
C GLY A 16 -1.73 6.97 -10.67
N PRO A 17 -2.69 7.83 -11.05
CA PRO A 17 -4.10 7.46 -11.08
C PRO A 17 -4.43 6.29 -12.01
N GLU A 18 -3.62 6.09 -13.05
CA GLU A 18 -3.84 5.10 -14.09
C GLU A 18 -3.72 3.66 -13.57
N ASN A 19 -2.87 3.43 -12.56
CA ASN A 19 -2.71 2.11 -11.93
C ASN A 19 -3.18 2.02 -10.49
N PHE A 20 -3.81 3.08 -9.96
CA PHE A 20 -4.23 3.15 -8.57
C PHE A 20 -5.06 1.94 -8.13
N TRP A 21 -6.10 1.59 -8.89
CA TRP A 21 -6.99 0.47 -8.54
C TRP A 21 -6.28 -0.88 -8.59
N HIS A 22 -5.45 -1.11 -9.61
CA HIS A 22 -4.68 -2.35 -9.73
C HIS A 22 -3.70 -2.51 -8.56
N TRP A 23 -2.95 -1.45 -8.24
CA TRP A 23 -2.07 -1.41 -7.07
C TRP A 23 -2.84 -1.63 -5.76
N ARG A 24 -3.95 -0.91 -5.55
CA ARG A 24 -4.76 -1.00 -4.32
C ARG A 24 -5.26 -2.41 -4.09
N MET A 25 -5.83 -3.07 -5.11
CA MET A 25 -6.36 -4.43 -4.97
C MET A 25 -5.27 -5.42 -4.53
N LEU A 26 -4.11 -5.41 -5.19
CA LEU A 26 -3.04 -6.36 -4.87
C LEU A 26 -2.36 -6.05 -3.53
N LEU A 27 -2.15 -4.77 -3.21
CA LEU A 27 -1.60 -4.37 -1.92
C LEU A 27 -2.53 -4.76 -0.77
N VAL A 28 -3.84 -4.52 -0.89
CA VAL A 28 -4.81 -4.90 0.15
C VAL A 28 -4.82 -6.42 0.33
N SER A 29 -4.88 -7.21 -0.74
CA SER A 29 -4.84 -8.67 -0.64
C SER A 29 -3.56 -9.18 0.02
N TYR A 30 -2.40 -8.59 -0.31
CA TYR A 30 -1.13 -8.95 0.30
C TYR A 30 -1.09 -8.61 1.79
N LEU A 31 -1.50 -7.39 2.16
CA LEU A 31 -1.54 -6.97 3.56
C LEU A 31 -2.54 -7.78 4.37
N ASP A 32 -3.69 -8.13 3.80
CA ASP A 32 -4.71 -8.95 4.48
C ASP A 32 -4.20 -10.37 4.76
N ALA A 33 -3.59 -11.02 3.76
CA ALA A 33 -2.99 -12.34 3.92
C ALA A 33 -1.83 -12.36 4.93
N ALA A 34 -1.13 -11.23 5.10
CA ALA A 34 -0.05 -11.06 6.08
C ALA A 34 -0.55 -10.59 7.46
N GLU A 35 -1.86 -10.51 7.69
CA GLU A 35 -2.46 -9.93 8.90
C GLU A 35 -2.00 -8.48 9.20
N LEU A 36 -1.70 -7.72 8.15
CA LEU A 36 -1.29 -6.32 8.17
C LEU A 36 -2.38 -5.35 7.67
N TRP A 37 -3.58 -5.84 7.40
CA TRP A 37 -4.75 -5.02 7.07
C TRP A 37 -5.76 -5.02 8.24
N LYS A 38 -6.35 -3.87 8.55
CA LYS A 38 -7.38 -3.72 9.59
C LYS A 38 -8.22 -2.46 9.35
N ASP A 39 -9.55 -2.55 9.54
CA ASP A 39 -10.46 -1.39 9.51
C ASP A 39 -10.33 -0.52 8.23
N ASP A 40 -10.17 -1.15 7.06
CA ASP A 40 -9.97 -0.53 5.73
C ASP A 40 -8.68 0.32 5.61
N HIS A 41 -7.65 -0.03 6.38
CA HIS A 41 -6.32 0.57 6.23
C HIS A 41 -5.20 -0.42 6.62
N PRO A 42 -3.93 -0.10 6.26
CA PRO A 42 -2.79 -0.86 6.75
C PRO A 42 -2.67 -0.75 8.29
N ARG A 43 -2.17 -1.80 8.94
CA ARG A 43 -1.90 -1.81 10.39
C ARG A 43 -0.83 -0.78 10.75
N GLU A 44 -0.93 -0.28 11.96
CA GLU A 44 -0.08 0.77 12.52
C GLU A 44 1.24 0.19 13.06
N ASN A 45 2.07 -0.36 12.16
CA ASN A 45 3.38 -0.92 12.51
C ASN A 45 4.42 -0.72 11.39
N ALA A 46 5.69 -0.94 11.70
CA ALA A 46 6.80 -0.74 10.78
C ALA A 46 6.74 -1.67 9.55
N HIS A 47 6.22 -2.89 9.70
CA HIS A 47 6.14 -3.87 8.62
C HIS A 47 5.15 -3.41 7.54
N ALA A 48 3.95 -2.99 7.94
CA ALA A 48 2.95 -2.44 7.03
C ALA A 48 3.45 -1.13 6.37
N LYS A 49 4.13 -0.25 7.13
CA LYS A 49 4.74 0.97 6.57
C LYS A 49 5.75 0.64 5.47
N PHE A 50 6.63 -0.33 5.73
CA PHE A 50 7.64 -0.75 4.78
C PHE A 50 7.01 -1.30 3.50
N ILE A 51 6.06 -2.23 3.59
CA ILE A 51 5.37 -2.82 2.42
C ILE A 51 4.65 -1.73 1.62
N LEU A 52 3.93 -0.83 2.30
CA LEU A 52 3.24 0.29 1.66
C LEU A 52 4.23 1.15 0.88
N LEU A 53 5.30 1.64 1.50
CA LEU A 53 6.30 2.50 0.85
C LEU A 53 7.05 1.75 -0.27
N ALA A 54 7.40 0.48 -0.03
CA ALA A 54 8.06 -0.36 -1.02
C ALA A 54 7.15 -0.66 -2.22
N SER A 55 5.84 -0.46 -2.13
CA SER A 55 4.94 -0.60 -3.27
C SER A 55 4.80 0.69 -4.10
N LEU A 56 5.49 1.77 -3.75
CA LEU A 56 5.41 3.07 -4.44
C LEU A 56 6.59 3.27 -5.41
N ARG A 57 6.35 4.01 -6.50
CA ARG A 57 7.43 4.60 -7.32
C ARG A 57 8.02 5.80 -6.57
N ALA A 58 9.31 6.06 -6.79
CA ALA A 58 10.06 7.06 -6.01
C ALA A 58 9.49 8.49 -6.11
N ASP A 59 8.90 8.85 -7.25
CA ASP A 59 8.25 10.14 -7.50
C ASP A 59 6.87 10.30 -6.84
N VAL A 60 6.26 9.20 -6.38
CA VAL A 60 5.00 9.22 -5.62
C VAL A 60 5.26 9.46 -4.13
N ILE A 61 6.46 9.13 -3.64
CA ILE A 61 6.86 9.26 -2.24
C ILE A 61 7.03 10.74 -1.89
N ASP A 62 6.33 11.18 -0.84
CA ASP A 62 6.48 12.51 -0.25
C ASP A 62 7.40 12.46 0.96
N VAL A 63 8.22 13.50 1.17
CA VAL A 63 9.10 13.64 2.35
C VAL A 63 8.29 13.56 3.66
N ALA A 64 7.05 14.04 3.65
CA ALA A 64 6.17 13.98 4.81
C ALA A 64 5.82 12.55 5.24
N PHE A 65 5.98 11.54 4.37
CA PHE A 65 5.69 10.14 4.69
C PHE A 65 6.61 9.57 5.78
N ASP A 66 7.78 10.18 6.01
CA ASP A 66 8.68 9.80 7.10
C ASP A 66 7.98 9.90 8.47
N GLN A 67 7.19 10.96 8.67
CA GLN A 67 6.49 11.24 9.93
C GLN A 67 5.04 10.75 9.95
N MET A 68 4.52 10.29 8.81
CA MET A 68 3.15 9.78 8.71
C MET A 68 3.03 8.32 9.13
N THR A 69 1.85 7.99 9.63
CA THR A 69 1.45 6.61 9.87
C THR A 69 1.06 5.87 8.59
N PRO A 70 1.07 4.52 8.55
CA PRO A 70 0.55 3.76 7.42
C PRO A 70 -0.85 4.17 6.98
N LYS A 71 -1.77 4.41 7.92
CA LYS A 71 -3.12 4.92 7.60
C LYS A 71 -3.09 6.29 6.94
N GLN A 72 -2.28 7.22 7.46
CA GLN A 72 -2.15 8.56 6.89
C GLN A 72 -1.57 8.53 5.48
N ILE A 73 -0.52 7.74 5.25
CA ILE A 73 0.08 7.56 3.92
C ILE A 73 -0.96 6.97 2.95
N PHE A 74 -1.64 5.88 3.35
CA PHE A 74 -2.63 5.23 2.50
C PHE A 74 -3.79 6.17 2.13
N LYS A 75 -4.29 6.94 3.11
CA LYS A 75 -5.32 7.95 2.88
C LYS A 75 -4.84 9.07 1.94
N ASN A 76 -3.62 9.57 2.12
CA ASN A 76 -3.04 10.58 1.24
C ASN A 76 -2.95 10.09 -0.22
N LEU A 77 -2.56 8.83 -0.42
CA LEU A 77 -2.51 8.22 -1.75
C LEU A 77 -3.91 8.07 -2.36
N ASP A 78 -4.91 7.64 -1.58
CA ASP A 78 -6.32 7.55 -2.04
C ASP A 78 -6.83 8.93 -2.46
N GLU A 79 -6.63 9.97 -1.64
CA GLU A 79 -7.08 11.33 -1.94
C GLU A 79 -6.40 11.95 -3.16
N ARG A 80 -5.12 11.62 -3.41
CA ARG A 80 -4.34 12.20 -4.52
C ARG A 80 -4.53 11.48 -5.84
N LEU A 81 -4.67 10.16 -5.81
CA LEU A 81 -4.50 9.30 -6.99
C LEU A 81 -5.75 8.50 -7.35
N ARG A 82 -6.77 8.45 -6.50
CA ARG A 82 -8.02 7.77 -6.85
C ARG A 82 -8.71 8.49 -8.01
N PRO A 83 -8.93 7.83 -9.17
CA PRO A 83 -9.72 8.42 -10.24
C PRO A 83 -11.19 8.56 -9.82
N PHE A 84 -11.86 9.59 -10.35
CA PHE A 84 -13.30 9.87 -10.15
C PHE A 84 -14.20 8.72 -10.62
#